data_AF-A0A6P0ZX11-F1
#
_entry.id   AF-A0A6P0ZX11-F1
#
_cell.length_a   1.000
_cell.length_b   1.000
_cell.length_c   1.000
_cell.angle_alpha   90.00
_cell.angle_beta   90.00
_cell.angle_gamma   90.00
#
_symmetry.space_group_name_H-M   'P 1'
#
loop_
_entity.id
_entity.type
_entity.pdbx_description
1 polymer ?
#
loop_
_entity_poly.entity_id
_entity_poly.type
_entity_poly.pdbx_seq_one_letter_code
_entity_poly.pdbx_strand_id
1 'polypeptide(L)'
;MLTHWKKSLAKSAGFLAVLTVVQGFCVSQSASAQCVPSNFPSDWLQRQEYLGGHTIDRHVGKSDQQLVDRLINAPRISAASTYPDLETAATNIKAALRANRNRLNSWVLDAGIGEKRAVNYRARDVVGRVASRPASLSNISNSRKLRVVMEKTAKGDCLLLTSYPAR
;
A
#
# COMPACT_ATOMS: atom_id res chain seq x y z
N MET A 1 -10.60 -89.29 23.42
CA MET A 1 -9.39 -88.52 23.08
C MET A 1 -9.70 -87.57 21.93
N LEU A 2 -8.80 -86.62 21.69
CA LEU A 2 -8.48 -85.92 20.42
C LEU A 2 -8.94 -86.71 19.15
N THR A 3 -9.46 -86.13 18.06
CA THR A 3 -9.73 -84.74 17.62
C THR A 3 -10.88 -84.80 16.56
N HIS A 4 -11.29 -83.84 15.72
CA HIS A 4 -10.74 -82.57 15.21
C HIS A 4 -11.86 -81.60 14.74
N TRP A 5 -11.50 -80.36 14.39
CA TRP A 5 -12.33 -79.34 13.72
C TRP A 5 -12.53 -79.63 12.21
N LYS A 6 -13.70 -79.25 11.66
CA LYS A 6 -13.78 -78.48 10.40
C LYS A 6 -14.90 -77.44 10.50
N LYS A 7 -14.60 -76.20 10.08
CA LYS A 7 -15.58 -75.12 9.91
C LYS A 7 -15.93 -74.99 8.44
N SER A 8 -17.18 -74.70 8.13
CA SER A 8 -17.54 -73.95 6.91
C SER A 8 -18.74 -73.07 7.21
N LEU A 9 -18.55 -71.76 7.17
CA LEU A 9 -19.60 -70.75 7.28
C LEU A 9 -19.31 -69.68 6.23
N ALA A 10 -19.89 -69.86 5.05
CA ALA A 10 -19.95 -68.79 4.06
C ALA A 10 -20.83 -67.66 4.61
N LYS A 11 -20.28 -66.46 4.75
CA LYS A 11 -21.05 -65.27 5.13
C LYS A 11 -20.79 -64.12 4.15
N SER A 12 -21.84 -63.81 3.39
CA SER A 12 -22.24 -62.47 2.93
C SER A 12 -21.12 -61.47 2.60
N ALA A 13 -20.94 -61.18 1.31
CA ALA A 13 -20.17 -60.03 0.87
C ALA A 13 -20.81 -58.72 1.37
N GLY A 14 -20.15 -58.05 2.31
CA GLY A 14 -20.50 -56.69 2.73
C GLY A 14 -19.65 -55.67 1.99
N PHE A 15 -20.16 -55.12 0.87
CA PHE A 15 -19.52 -54.00 0.20
C PHE A 15 -19.65 -52.74 1.06
N LEU A 16 -18.65 -52.47 1.89
CA LEU A 16 -18.47 -51.18 2.55
C LEU A 16 -18.10 -50.14 1.49
N ALA A 17 -19.11 -49.49 0.93
CA ALA A 17 -18.96 -48.34 0.04
C ALA A 17 -18.43 -47.15 0.85
N VAL A 18 -17.10 -47.05 0.97
CA VAL A 18 -16.43 -45.90 1.58
C VAL A 18 -16.58 -44.71 0.62
N LEU A 19 -17.69 -43.96 0.77
CA LEU A 19 -17.80 -42.63 0.19
C LEU A 19 -16.80 -41.71 0.88
N THR A 20 -15.58 -41.65 0.34
CA THR A 20 -14.68 -40.52 0.52
C THR A 20 -15.34 -39.30 -0.11
N VAL A 21 -16.18 -38.61 0.67
CA VAL A 21 -16.65 -37.28 0.32
C VAL A 21 -15.44 -36.35 0.38
N VAL A 22 -14.73 -36.27 -0.73
CA VAL A 22 -13.72 -35.23 -0.99
C VAL A 22 -14.50 -33.93 -1.08
N GLN A 23 -14.75 -33.32 0.08
CA GLN A 23 -15.28 -31.97 0.15
C GLN A 23 -14.27 -31.08 -0.54
N GLY A 24 -14.61 -30.66 -1.77
CA GLY A 24 -13.85 -29.68 -2.51
C GLY A 24 -13.85 -28.38 -1.74
N PHE A 25 -12.86 -28.20 -0.87
CA PHE A 25 -12.49 -26.90 -0.34
C PHE A 25 -12.01 -26.05 -1.52
N CYS A 26 -12.97 -25.44 -2.20
CA CYS A 26 -12.75 -24.23 -2.95
C CYS A 26 -12.27 -23.18 -1.95
N VAL A 27 -10.94 -23.17 -1.72
CA VAL A 27 -10.26 -22.04 -1.12
C VAL A 27 -10.38 -20.92 -2.14
N SER A 28 -11.53 -20.25 -2.11
CA SER A 28 -11.77 -18.97 -2.74
C SER A 28 -10.79 -18.01 -2.11
N GLN A 29 -9.58 -17.98 -2.66
CA GLN A 29 -8.50 -17.13 -2.21
C GLN A 29 -8.83 -15.72 -2.67
N SER A 30 -9.75 -15.09 -1.93
CA SER A 30 -10.06 -13.68 -2.01
C SER A 30 -8.73 -12.95 -2.13
N ALA A 31 -8.51 -12.30 -3.28
CA ALA A 31 -7.31 -11.52 -3.52
C ALA A 31 -7.30 -10.38 -2.50
N SER A 32 -6.64 -10.62 -1.38
CA SER A 32 -6.82 -9.81 -0.19
C SER A 32 -6.36 -8.40 -0.50
N ALA A 33 -7.21 -7.43 -0.19
CA ALA A 33 -7.04 -6.02 -0.52
C ALA A 33 -5.65 -5.52 -0.10
N GLN A 34 -4.67 -5.56 -1.00
CA GLN A 34 -3.27 -5.37 -0.64
C GLN A 34 -2.86 -3.93 -0.93
N CYS A 35 -3.06 -3.06 0.06
CA CYS A 35 -2.79 -1.62 -0.01
C CYS A 35 -1.35 -1.27 -0.44
N VAL A 36 -0.38 -2.14 -0.11
CA VAL A 36 1.04 -2.01 -0.51
C VAL A 36 1.48 -3.24 -1.29
N PRO A 37 1.71 -3.15 -2.62
CA PRO A 37 2.03 -4.31 -3.45
C PRO A 37 3.33 -4.99 -3.02
N SER A 38 3.48 -6.27 -3.34
CA SER A 38 4.69 -7.07 -3.03
C SER A 38 5.93 -6.48 -3.71
N ASN A 39 5.83 -6.31 -5.03
CA ASN A 39 6.81 -5.70 -5.91
C ASN A 39 6.27 -4.40 -6.51
N PHE A 40 7.17 -3.45 -6.81
CA PHE A 40 6.81 -2.19 -7.44
C PHE A 40 7.47 -2.11 -8.83
N PRO A 41 6.68 -2.02 -9.93
CA PRO A 41 7.18 -1.63 -11.24
C PRO A 41 8.03 -0.35 -11.20
N SER A 42 8.87 -0.14 -12.22
CA SER A 42 9.65 1.08 -12.40
C SER A 42 8.72 2.29 -12.46
N ASP A 43 7.78 2.25 -13.38
CA ASP A 43 6.72 3.23 -13.69
C ASP A 43 5.54 3.27 -12.69
N TRP A 44 5.64 2.58 -11.55
CA TRP A 44 4.53 2.45 -10.61
C TRP A 44 3.95 3.81 -10.15
N LEU A 45 4.81 4.80 -9.91
CA LEU A 45 4.37 6.12 -9.42
C LEU A 45 3.56 6.87 -10.49
N GLN A 46 3.98 6.77 -11.76
CA GLN A 46 3.29 7.31 -12.92
C GLN A 46 1.90 6.65 -13.11
N ARG A 47 1.80 5.33 -12.86
CA ARG A 47 0.50 4.63 -12.86
C ARG A 47 -0.42 5.11 -11.74
N GLN A 48 0.11 5.45 -10.57
CA GLN A 48 -0.71 6.03 -9.50
C GLN A 48 -1.22 7.43 -9.88
N GLU A 49 -0.38 8.25 -10.50
CA GLU A 49 -0.79 9.57 -11.02
C GLU A 49 -1.93 9.44 -12.04
N TYR A 50 -1.80 8.54 -13.01
CA TYR A 50 -2.84 8.23 -14.00
C TYR A 50 -4.17 7.74 -13.39
N LEU A 51 -4.11 7.08 -12.22
CA LEU A 51 -5.28 6.59 -11.49
C LEU A 51 -5.93 7.66 -10.57
N GLY A 52 -5.54 8.94 -10.69
CA GLY A 52 -6.07 10.06 -9.90
C GLY A 52 -5.18 10.48 -8.73
N GLY A 53 -4.01 9.85 -8.58
CA GLY A 53 -2.95 10.33 -7.70
C GLY A 53 -2.40 11.68 -8.17
N HIS A 54 -1.87 12.46 -7.23
CA HIS A 54 -1.33 13.80 -7.49
C HIS A 54 -0.05 14.03 -6.67
N THR A 55 0.94 13.18 -6.91
CA THR A 55 2.30 13.25 -6.35
C THR A 55 3.25 13.95 -7.31
N ILE A 56 3.25 13.57 -8.58
CA ILE A 56 4.17 14.08 -9.60
C ILE A 56 3.81 15.53 -9.94
N ASP A 57 2.57 15.81 -10.31
CA ASP A 57 2.09 17.15 -10.66
C ASP A 57 2.37 18.17 -9.55
N ARG A 58 2.17 17.77 -8.29
CA ARG A 58 2.13 18.72 -7.17
C ARG A 58 3.42 18.76 -6.36
N HIS A 59 4.22 17.70 -6.37
CA HIS A 59 5.28 17.50 -5.39
C HIS A 59 6.58 16.91 -5.97
N VAL A 60 6.77 16.90 -7.29
CA VAL A 60 8.05 16.55 -7.94
C VAL A 60 8.56 17.73 -8.78
N GLY A 61 9.87 17.98 -8.75
CA GLY A 61 10.57 18.88 -9.67
C GLY A 61 10.20 20.36 -9.56
N LYS A 62 9.68 20.84 -8.43
CA LYS A 62 9.29 22.24 -8.26
C LYS A 62 10.47 23.11 -7.86
N SER A 63 10.52 24.34 -8.39
CA SER A 63 11.48 25.34 -7.93
C SER A 63 11.08 25.91 -6.57
N ASP A 64 12.06 26.44 -5.84
CA ASP A 64 11.81 27.13 -4.56
C ASP A 64 10.80 28.28 -4.70
N GLN A 65 10.85 29.02 -5.81
CA GLN A 65 9.87 30.06 -6.12
C GLN A 65 8.46 29.47 -6.26
N GLN A 66 8.28 28.37 -6.99
CA GLN A 66 6.97 27.71 -7.11
C GLN A 66 6.42 27.20 -5.76
N LEU A 67 7.29 26.87 -4.80
CA LEU A 67 6.86 26.52 -3.43
C LEU A 67 6.36 27.77 -2.67
N VAL A 68 7.03 28.91 -2.82
CA VAL A 68 6.62 30.20 -2.24
C VAL A 68 5.33 30.71 -2.89
N ASP A 69 5.23 30.69 -4.21
CA ASP A 69 4.03 31.08 -4.96
C ASP A 69 2.82 30.23 -4.56
N ARG A 70 3.03 28.92 -4.36
CA ARG A 70 1.98 28.01 -3.85
C ARG A 70 1.55 28.36 -2.42
N LEU A 71 2.42 28.90 -1.57
CA LEU A 71 2.04 29.41 -0.24
C LEU A 71 1.33 30.77 -0.31
N ILE A 72 1.61 31.61 -1.31
CA ILE A 72 0.88 32.86 -1.54
C ILE A 72 -0.53 32.53 -2.04
N ASN A 73 -0.64 31.76 -3.13
CA ASN A 73 -1.88 31.50 -3.85
C ASN A 73 -2.84 30.52 -3.13
N ALA A 74 -2.36 29.73 -2.17
CA ALA A 74 -3.20 28.85 -1.36
C ALA A 74 -3.12 29.23 0.14
N PRO A 75 -3.87 30.25 0.62
CA PRO A 75 -3.79 30.73 2.01
C PRO A 75 -4.05 29.64 3.07
N ARG A 76 -4.85 28.62 2.74
CA ARG A 76 -5.23 27.52 3.65
C ARG A 76 -4.12 26.49 3.92
N ILE A 77 -3.06 26.40 3.12
CA ILE A 77 -1.93 25.50 3.41
C ILE A 77 -0.87 26.21 4.25
N SER A 78 -0.22 25.47 5.16
CA SER A 78 0.85 25.99 6.02
C SER A 78 2.26 25.72 5.47
N ALA A 79 2.40 24.76 4.55
CA ALA A 79 3.66 24.31 3.93
C ALA A 79 3.45 23.93 2.46
N ALA A 80 4.48 24.09 1.64
CA ALA A 80 4.57 23.54 0.28
C ALA A 80 5.92 22.82 0.15
N SER A 81 5.99 21.71 -0.59
CA SER A 81 7.20 20.89 -0.63
C SER A 81 7.34 20.09 -1.92
N THR A 82 8.57 19.68 -2.24
CA THR A 82 8.88 18.92 -3.46
C THR A 82 10.03 17.94 -3.23
N TYR A 83 9.90 16.74 -3.80
CA TYR A 83 11.04 15.91 -4.17
C TYR A 83 11.84 16.62 -5.27
N PRO A 84 13.17 16.47 -5.34
CA PRO A 84 13.98 17.08 -6.40
C PRO A 84 13.61 16.52 -7.78
N ASP A 85 13.36 15.21 -7.85
CA ASP A 85 13.13 14.47 -9.08
C ASP A 85 12.20 13.25 -8.86
N LEU A 86 11.84 12.58 -9.96
CA LEU A 86 10.89 11.47 -9.97
C LEU A 86 11.46 10.16 -9.37
N GLU A 87 12.76 9.93 -9.47
CA GLU A 87 13.44 8.74 -8.94
C GLU A 87 13.58 8.83 -7.42
N THR A 88 14.02 9.98 -6.91
CA THR A 88 14.06 10.30 -5.48
C THR A 88 12.67 10.17 -4.86
N ALA A 89 11.62 10.65 -5.54
CA ALA A 89 10.24 10.47 -5.12
C ALA A 89 9.85 8.98 -5.08
N ALA A 90 9.98 8.28 -6.21
CA ALA A 90 9.59 6.89 -6.34
C ALA A 90 10.31 5.98 -5.33
N THR A 91 11.62 6.15 -5.14
CA THR A 91 12.44 5.36 -4.23
C THR A 91 12.03 5.58 -2.77
N ASN A 92 11.88 6.83 -2.33
CA ASN A 92 11.50 7.12 -0.95
C ASN A 92 10.05 6.74 -0.63
N ILE A 93 9.13 6.90 -1.58
CA ILE A 93 7.74 6.44 -1.44
C ILE A 93 7.68 4.92 -1.35
N LYS A 94 8.38 4.19 -2.23
CA LYS A 94 8.47 2.71 -2.18
C LYS A 94 9.07 2.23 -0.85
N ALA A 95 10.06 2.95 -0.28
CA ALA A 95 10.60 2.66 1.05
C ALA A 95 9.60 2.93 2.19
N ALA A 96 8.93 4.08 2.18
CA ALA A 96 7.91 4.46 3.17
C ALA A 96 6.72 3.49 3.20
N LEU A 97 6.27 3.04 2.02
CA LEU A 97 5.21 2.04 1.87
C LEU A 97 5.65 0.67 2.38
N ARG A 98 6.86 0.20 2.04
CA ARG A 98 7.41 -1.07 2.58
C ARG A 98 7.47 -1.04 4.11
N ALA A 99 7.97 0.05 4.70
CA ALA A 99 8.05 0.23 6.14
C ALA A 99 6.68 0.28 6.85
N ASN A 100 5.62 0.68 6.15
CA ASN A 100 4.25 0.74 6.67
C ASN A 100 3.33 -0.38 6.13
N ARG A 101 3.87 -1.38 5.43
CA ARG A 101 3.09 -2.40 4.69
C ARG A 101 1.99 -3.04 5.54
N ASN A 102 2.33 -3.57 6.70
CA ASN A 102 1.37 -4.24 7.58
C ASN A 102 0.29 -3.27 8.07
N ARG A 103 0.67 -2.06 8.48
CA ARG A 103 -0.25 -1.02 8.97
C ARG A 103 -1.27 -0.58 7.90
N LEU A 104 -0.84 -0.49 6.64
CA LEU A 104 -1.70 -0.12 5.51
C LEU A 104 -2.56 -1.30 5.04
N ASN A 105 -2.00 -2.51 4.97
CA ASN A 105 -2.72 -3.72 4.58
C ASN A 105 -3.77 -4.16 5.62
N SER A 106 -3.55 -3.91 6.92
CA SER A 106 -4.60 -4.12 7.93
C SER A 106 -5.68 -3.04 7.83
N TRP A 107 -5.30 -1.76 7.74
CA TRP A 107 -6.26 -0.66 7.68
C TRP A 107 -7.25 -0.77 6.51
N VAL A 108 -6.79 -1.15 5.32
CA VAL A 108 -7.66 -1.20 4.13
C VAL A 108 -8.75 -2.28 4.23
N LEU A 109 -8.63 -3.27 5.12
CA LEU A 109 -9.70 -4.26 5.32
C LEU A 109 -10.97 -3.58 5.83
N ASP A 110 -10.85 -2.88 6.96
CA ASP A 110 -11.98 -2.27 7.69
C ASP A 110 -12.40 -0.90 7.13
N ALA A 111 -11.51 -0.22 6.39
CA ALA A 111 -11.74 1.15 5.93
C ALA A 111 -12.93 1.32 4.97
N GLY A 112 -13.51 2.52 4.94
CA GLY A 112 -14.52 2.91 3.96
C GLY A 112 -13.94 3.15 2.55
N ILE A 113 -14.77 3.02 1.50
CA ILE A 113 -14.39 3.45 0.14
C ILE A 113 -14.18 4.97 0.14
N GLY A 114 -13.06 5.44 -0.43
CA GLY A 114 -12.64 6.84 -0.40
C GLY A 114 -12.03 7.31 0.92
N GLU A 115 -11.92 6.43 1.94
CA GLU A 115 -11.24 6.74 3.19
C GLU A 115 -9.72 6.85 2.96
N LYS A 116 -9.07 7.76 3.69
CA LYS A 116 -7.68 8.18 3.48
C LYS A 116 -6.79 7.86 4.68
N ARG A 117 -5.74 7.06 4.46
CA ARG A 117 -4.71 6.76 5.47
C ARG A 117 -3.40 7.45 5.16
N ALA A 118 -3.04 8.38 6.04
CA ALA A 118 -1.70 8.94 6.04
C ALA A 118 -0.72 8.08 6.86
N VAL A 119 0.46 7.86 6.32
CA VAL A 119 1.62 7.33 7.05
C VAL A 119 2.82 8.25 6.84
N ASN A 120 3.66 8.37 7.87
CA ASN A 120 4.88 9.17 7.84
C ASN A 120 6.09 8.22 7.79
N TYR A 121 7.17 8.67 7.15
CA TYR A 121 8.45 7.96 7.11
C TYR A 121 9.61 8.96 7.22
N ARG A 122 10.73 8.51 7.78
CA ARG A 122 11.98 9.27 7.85
C ARG A 122 13.07 8.45 7.16
N ALA A 123 13.55 8.95 6.03
CA ALA A 123 14.72 8.41 5.35
C ALA A 123 16.01 8.73 6.13
N ARG A 124 17.11 8.09 5.73
CA ARG A 124 18.45 8.39 6.24
C ARG A 124 18.91 9.78 5.79
N ASP A 125 18.65 10.07 4.51
CA ASP A 125 19.17 11.22 3.76
C ASP A 125 18.08 12.25 3.43
N VAL A 126 18.44 13.34 2.75
CA VAL A 126 17.49 14.37 2.31
C VAL A 126 16.63 13.83 1.16
N VAL A 127 15.31 13.93 1.30
CA VAL A 127 14.33 13.49 0.29
C VAL A 127 13.75 14.65 -0.53
N GLY A 128 13.92 15.89 -0.08
CA GLY A 128 13.41 17.06 -0.78
C GLY A 128 13.37 18.33 0.08
N ARG A 129 12.70 19.35 -0.44
CA ARG A 129 12.65 20.71 0.14
C ARG A 129 11.23 21.06 0.61
N VAL A 130 11.13 21.85 1.68
CA VAL A 130 9.88 22.27 2.32
C VAL A 130 9.90 23.78 2.57
N ALA A 131 9.11 24.53 1.80
CA ALA A 131 8.80 25.93 2.07
C ALA A 131 7.72 26.03 3.17
N SER A 132 7.85 27.06 4.00
CA SER A 132 7.02 27.28 5.18
C SER A 132 6.49 28.71 5.27
N ARG A 133 5.33 28.91 5.89
CA ARG A 133 4.84 30.26 6.24
C ARG A 133 5.76 30.92 7.29
N PRO A 134 5.95 32.25 7.25
CA PRO A 134 5.47 33.19 6.22
C PRO A 134 6.16 32.95 4.87
N ALA A 135 5.45 33.14 3.77
CA ALA A 135 5.93 32.75 2.43
C ALA A 135 7.17 33.58 2.03
N SER A 136 8.34 32.93 1.95
CA SER A 136 9.62 33.55 1.63
C SER A 136 10.61 32.48 1.15
N LEU A 137 11.53 32.85 0.25
CA LEU A 137 12.66 32.02 -0.15
C LEU A 137 13.62 31.71 1.03
N SER A 138 13.65 32.58 2.04
CA SER A 138 14.40 32.33 3.29
C SER A 138 13.83 31.18 4.14
N ASN A 139 12.55 30.82 3.93
CA ASN A 139 11.80 29.94 4.81
C ASN A 139 11.64 28.54 4.19
N ILE A 140 12.68 28.08 3.50
CA ILE A 140 12.76 26.79 2.80
C ILE A 140 13.88 25.94 3.40
N SER A 141 13.57 24.72 3.81
CA SER A 141 14.54 23.79 4.41
C SER A 141 14.56 22.44 3.73
N ASN A 142 15.72 21.77 3.77
CA ASN A 142 15.88 20.38 3.36
C ASN A 142 15.24 19.45 4.41
N SER A 143 14.48 18.46 3.97
CA SER A 143 13.86 17.46 4.85
C SER A 143 14.28 16.04 4.52
N ARG A 144 14.31 15.19 5.56
CA ARG A 144 14.49 13.72 5.49
C ARG A 144 13.18 12.96 5.74
N LYS A 145 12.08 13.67 5.96
CA LYS A 145 10.76 13.10 6.25
C LYS A 145 9.88 13.21 5.01
N LEU A 146 9.05 12.21 4.78
CA LEU A 146 7.93 12.30 3.86
C LEU A 146 6.64 11.78 4.51
N ARG A 147 5.53 12.29 4.00
CA ARG A 147 4.18 11.78 4.27
C ARG A 147 3.65 11.14 3.00
N VAL A 148 3.03 9.98 3.15
CA VAL A 148 2.34 9.23 2.10
C VAL A 148 0.86 9.17 2.49
N VAL A 149 -0.04 9.41 1.55
CA VAL A 149 -1.49 9.29 1.74
C VAL A 149 -2.03 8.25 0.76
N MET A 150 -2.53 7.15 1.30
CA MET A 150 -3.26 6.13 0.54
C MET A 150 -4.77 6.39 0.66
N GLU A 151 -5.53 6.01 -0.35
CA GLU A 151 -7.00 6.05 -0.40
C GLU A 151 -7.53 4.67 -0.81
N LYS A 152 -8.54 4.13 -0.11
CA LYS A 152 -9.17 2.85 -0.47
C LYS A 152 -10.11 3.03 -1.66
N THR A 153 -9.90 2.28 -2.74
CA THR A 153 -10.70 2.39 -3.97
C THR A 153 -11.99 1.55 -3.88
N ALA A 154 -12.89 1.75 -4.84
CA ALA A 154 -14.09 0.93 -4.99
C ALA A 154 -13.79 -0.56 -5.33
N LYS A 155 -12.56 -0.90 -5.72
CA LYS A 155 -12.10 -2.29 -5.92
C LYS A 155 -11.62 -2.94 -4.62
N GLY A 156 -11.56 -2.19 -3.52
CA GLY A 156 -10.98 -2.60 -2.24
C GLY A 156 -9.45 -2.44 -2.15
N ASP A 157 -8.74 -2.30 -3.28
CA ASP A 157 -7.31 -1.95 -3.30
C ASP A 157 -7.04 -0.49 -2.87
N CYS A 158 -5.79 -0.05 -2.93
CA CYS A 158 -5.40 1.32 -2.57
C CYS A 158 -4.78 2.10 -3.74
N LEU A 159 -5.18 3.36 -3.85
CA LEU A 159 -4.53 4.41 -4.63
C LEU A 159 -3.55 5.19 -3.75
N LEU A 160 -2.33 5.44 -4.23
CA LEU A 160 -1.48 6.51 -3.72
C LEU A 160 -2.08 7.86 -4.16
N LEU A 161 -2.88 8.45 -3.28
CA LEU A 161 -3.52 9.74 -3.54
C LEU A 161 -2.47 10.86 -3.67
N THR A 162 -1.52 10.93 -2.74
CA THR A 162 -0.40 11.86 -2.82
C THR A 162 0.74 11.48 -1.87
N SER A 163 1.95 11.93 -2.17
CA SER A 163 3.06 11.96 -1.21
C SER A 163 3.91 13.22 -1.39
N TYR A 164 4.53 13.66 -0.30
CA TYR A 164 5.34 14.88 -0.28
C TYR A 164 6.33 14.89 0.89
N PRO A 165 7.49 15.59 0.77
CA PRO A 165 8.37 15.84 1.90
C PRO A 165 7.65 16.64 3.00
N ALA A 166 7.88 16.28 4.26
CA ALA A 166 7.20 16.83 5.43
C ALA A 166 8.17 17.56 6.38
N ARG A 167 7.66 18.39 7.29
CA ARG A 167 8.46 19.08 8.32
C ARG A 167 9.00 18.14 9.38
#